data_AF-A0A9N9B2E5-F1
#
_entry.id   AF-A0A9N9B2E5-F1
#
_cell.length_a   1.000
_cell.length_b   1.000
_cell.length_c   1.000
_cell.angle_alpha   90.00
_cell.angle_beta   90.00
_cell.angle_gamma   90.00
#
_symmetry.space_group_name_H-M   'P 1'
#
loop_
_entity.id
_entity.type
_entity.pdbx_description
1 polymer ?
#
loop_
_entity_poly.entity_id
_entity_poly.type
_entity_poly.pdbx_seq_one_letter_code
_entity_poly.pdbx_strand_id
1 'polypeptide(L)'
;GIKIVYNNLYRDYKSSCENAIKIKIFSLQAIEQKFIRFNSNDGFIKNYRPTLEAFVHFTHEETGGYLIITDLQGIELKDKFILTDPAIHCTDFLRFGRTNLGIEGINRCLLTKHKCNGKKLGLPYLG
;
A
#
# COMPACT_ATOMS: atom_id res chain seq x y z
N GLY A 1 -1.78 -13.91 -1.95
CA GLY A 1 -1.47 -12.78 -2.88
C GLY A 1 -2.21 -11.52 -2.46
N ILE A 2 -1.65 -10.33 -2.73
CA ILE A 2 -2.31 -9.04 -2.44
C ILE A 2 -2.93 -8.51 -3.74
N LYS A 3 -4.20 -8.09 -3.69
CA LYS A 3 -4.89 -7.42 -4.79
C LYS A 3 -5.40 -6.08 -4.28
N ILE A 4 -5.00 -4.99 -4.93
CA ILE A 4 -5.46 -3.63 -4.61
C ILE A 4 -6.43 -3.18 -5.71
N VAL A 5 -7.56 -2.62 -5.32
CA VAL A 5 -8.59 -2.04 -6.17
C VAL A 5 -8.62 -0.54 -5.89
N TYR A 6 -8.48 0.30 -6.91
CA TYR A 6 -8.65 1.75 -6.77
C TYR A 6 -10.06 2.10 -7.24
N ASN A 7 -10.89 2.67 -6.35
CA ASN A 7 -12.19 3.23 -6.74
C ASN A 7 -12.12 4.72 -7.10
N ASN A 8 -11.03 5.40 -6.73
CA ASN A 8 -10.81 6.80 -7.10
C ASN A 8 -10.07 6.90 -8.44
N LEU A 9 -10.83 7.28 -9.48
CA LEU A 9 -10.35 7.74 -10.77
C LEU A 9 -9.39 8.94 -10.59
N TYR A 10 -8.07 8.71 -10.53
CA TYR A 10 -7.07 9.75 -10.71
C TYR A 10 -6.23 9.48 -11.96
N ARG A 11 -6.26 10.47 -12.85
CA ARG A 11 -5.92 10.42 -14.26
C ARG A 11 -4.42 10.71 -14.54
N ASP A 12 -3.53 10.46 -13.58
CA ASP A 12 -2.13 10.91 -13.64
C ASP A 12 -1.08 9.79 -13.57
N TYR A 13 -1.36 8.65 -14.21
CA TYR A 13 -0.35 7.61 -14.46
C TYR A 13 0.19 7.69 -15.89
N LYS A 14 0.63 8.88 -16.29
CA LYS A 14 1.31 9.07 -17.58
C LYS A 14 2.46 10.05 -17.46
N SER A 15 3.55 9.61 -16.84
CA SER A 15 4.93 9.98 -17.19
C SER A 15 5.89 9.56 -16.07
N SER A 16 6.93 8.83 -16.48
CA SER A 16 8.13 8.42 -15.74
C SER A 16 8.03 7.16 -14.86
N CYS A 17 8.91 6.21 -15.18
CA CYS A 17 9.18 4.91 -14.55
C CYS A 17 8.39 3.71 -15.12
N GLU A 18 8.99 3.00 -16.10
CA GLU A 18 8.46 1.81 -16.79
C GLU A 18 8.45 0.51 -15.96
N ASN A 19 8.21 0.58 -14.65
CA ASN A 19 7.92 -0.59 -13.79
C ASN A 19 6.52 -0.45 -13.15
N ALA A 20 5.52 -0.18 -13.98
CA ALA A 20 4.14 0.00 -13.54
C ALA A 20 3.60 -1.29 -12.90
N ILE A 21 3.45 -1.28 -11.58
CA ILE A 21 2.66 -2.27 -10.84
C ILE A 21 1.29 -2.37 -11.52
N LYS A 22 0.99 -3.50 -12.18
CA LYS A 22 -0.29 -3.72 -12.87
C LYS A 22 -1.40 -3.90 -11.83
N ILE A 23 -2.08 -2.81 -11.49
CA ILE A 23 -3.24 -2.79 -10.60
C ILE A 23 -4.49 -3.14 -11.42
N LYS A 24 -5.17 -4.24 -11.09
CA LYS A 24 -6.44 -4.64 -11.74
C LYS A 24 -7.65 -4.20 -10.90
N ILE A 25 -8.47 -3.31 -11.46
CA ILE A 25 -9.72 -2.78 -10.88
C ILE A 25 -10.89 -3.72 -11.17
N PHE A 26 -11.73 -4.01 -10.17
CA PHE A 26 -12.99 -4.75 -10.35
C PHE A 26 -14.07 -4.17 -9.43
N SER A 27 -15.31 -4.08 -9.93
CA SER A 27 -16.50 -3.82 -9.12
C SER A 27 -16.71 -4.98 -8.14
N LEU A 28 -16.73 -4.67 -6.84
CA LEU A 28 -17.03 -5.64 -5.78
C LEU A 28 -18.52 -6.02 -5.86
N GLN A 29 -18.83 -7.14 -6.53
CA GLN A 29 -20.07 -7.86 -6.23
C GLN A 29 -20.11 -8.14 -4.72
N ALA A 30 -21.26 -7.95 -4.08
CA ALA A 30 -21.45 -8.02 -2.63
C ALA A 30 -20.84 -9.28 -2.03
N ILE A 31 -19.61 -9.17 -1.55
CA ILE A 31 -18.96 -10.21 -0.76
C ILE A 31 -19.48 -10.01 0.65
N GLU A 32 -20.21 -10.98 1.22
CA GLU A 32 -20.67 -11.00 2.63
C GLU A 32 -19.52 -11.13 3.65
N GLN A 33 -18.36 -10.54 3.35
CA GLN A 33 -17.20 -10.62 4.20
C GLN A 33 -16.92 -9.29 4.87
N LYS A 34 -16.43 -9.40 6.11
CA LYS A 34 -16.14 -8.25 6.96
C LYS A 34 -15.08 -7.37 6.29
N PHE A 35 -15.41 -6.09 6.17
CA PHE A 35 -14.44 -5.06 5.81
C PHE A 35 -13.53 -4.76 7.00
N ILE A 36 -12.21 -4.78 6.78
CA ILE A 36 -11.19 -4.63 7.80
C ILE A 36 -10.22 -3.52 7.35
N ARG A 37 -9.96 -2.57 8.24
CA ARG A 37 -8.82 -1.65 8.11
C ARG A 37 -7.62 -2.23 8.85
N PHE A 38 -6.51 -2.42 8.16
CA PHE A 38 -5.30 -3.06 8.69
C PHE A 38 -4.34 -2.03 9.27
N ASN A 39 -4.05 -0.98 8.50
CA ASN A 39 -3.29 0.18 8.95
C ASN A 39 -3.93 1.48 8.44
N SER A 40 -3.42 2.62 8.88
CA SER A 40 -3.83 3.96 8.45
C SER A 40 -2.65 4.76 7.93
N ASN A 41 -2.96 5.81 7.18
CA ASN A 41 -1.98 6.71 6.59
C ASN A 41 -1.21 7.57 7.62
N ASP A 42 -1.53 7.52 8.90
CA ASP A 42 -0.74 8.12 9.97
C ASP A 42 0.15 7.09 10.71
N GLY A 43 0.32 5.89 10.17
CA GLY A 43 1.20 4.86 10.72
C GLY A 43 0.60 4.06 11.87
N PHE A 44 -0.67 4.25 12.20
CA PHE A 44 -1.34 3.41 13.19
C PHE A 44 -1.73 2.04 12.60
N ILE A 45 -1.35 0.96 13.30
CA ILE A 45 -1.68 -0.42 12.92
C ILE A 45 -2.90 -0.87 13.71
N LYS A 46 -4.04 -1.03 13.03
CA LYS A 46 -5.32 -1.43 13.64
C LYS A 46 -5.51 -2.94 13.70
N ASN A 47 -5.14 -3.66 12.63
CA ASN A 47 -5.19 -5.11 12.55
C ASN A 47 -3.90 -5.61 11.91
N TYR A 48 -2.94 -5.99 12.74
CA TYR A 48 -1.62 -6.40 12.25
C TYR A 48 -1.70 -7.63 11.34
N ARG A 49 -1.14 -7.49 10.14
CA ARG A 49 -0.88 -8.59 9.20
C ARG A 49 0.55 -8.43 8.69
N PRO A 50 1.48 -9.34 9.03
CA PRO A 50 2.88 -9.16 8.65
C PRO A 50 3.09 -8.98 7.14
N THR A 51 2.30 -9.67 6.32
CA THR A 51 2.33 -9.56 4.86
C THR A 51 1.96 -8.16 4.36
N LEU A 52 1.03 -7.47 5.03
CA LEU A 52 0.60 -6.13 4.65
C LEU A 52 1.60 -5.07 5.10
N GLU A 53 2.18 -5.22 6.29
CA GLU A 53 3.25 -4.33 6.74
C GLU A 53 4.52 -4.49 5.90
N ALA A 54 4.87 -5.73 5.53
CA ALA A 54 5.96 -5.98 4.58
C ALA A 54 5.66 -5.41 3.19
N PHE A 55 4.39 -5.33 2.78
CA PHE A 55 4.01 -4.70 1.52
C PHE A 55 4.23 -3.17 1.55
N VAL A 56 3.90 -2.49 2.66
CA VAL A 56 4.22 -1.05 2.83
C VAL A 56 5.73 -0.84 2.67
N HIS A 57 6.55 -1.62 3.38
CA HIS A 57 8.01 -1.52 3.30
C HIS A 57 8.54 -1.83 1.89
N PHE A 58 8.02 -2.88 1.25
CA PHE A 58 8.36 -3.24 -0.12
C PHE A 58 8.11 -2.07 -1.11
N THR A 59 6.99 -1.36 -0.98
CA THR A 59 6.72 -0.20 -1.88
C THR A 59 7.72 0.94 -1.69
N HIS A 60 8.27 1.11 -0.48
CA HIS A 60 9.36 2.04 -0.23
C HIS A 60 10.64 1.60 -0.94
N GLU A 61 11.06 0.35 -0.72
CA GLU A 61 12.30 -0.19 -1.29
C GLU A 61 12.26 -0.21 -2.82
N GLU A 62 11.17 -0.73 -3.41
CA GLU A 62 10.99 -0.84 -4.86
C GLU A 62 11.01 0.53 -5.57
N THR A 63 10.65 1.59 -4.85
CA THR A 63 10.61 2.95 -5.41
C THR A 63 11.84 3.76 -5.03
N GLY A 64 12.88 3.14 -4.47
CA GLY A 64 14.10 3.84 -4.04
C GLY A 64 13.84 4.89 -2.96
N GLY A 65 12.81 4.68 -2.14
CA GLY A 65 12.36 5.60 -1.10
C GLY A 65 11.43 6.72 -1.58
N TYR A 66 10.99 6.69 -2.85
CA TYR A 66 10.14 7.75 -3.40
C TYR A 66 8.74 7.78 -2.80
N LEU A 67 8.13 6.61 -2.54
CA LEU A 67 6.76 6.53 -2.01
C LEU A 67 6.50 5.31 -1.16
N ILE A 68 5.38 5.33 -0.42
CA ILE A 68 4.78 4.14 0.21
C ILE A 68 3.28 4.08 -0.06
N ILE A 69 2.73 2.87 -0.07
CA ILE A 69 1.29 2.63 -0.10
C ILE A 69 0.81 2.27 1.30
N THR A 70 -0.20 2.99 1.81
CA THR A 70 -0.74 2.86 3.16
C THR A 70 -2.28 2.95 3.14
N ASP A 71 -2.91 3.08 4.32
CA ASP A 71 -4.36 2.96 4.53
C ASP A 71 -4.93 1.66 3.96
N LEU A 72 -4.22 0.54 4.20
CA LEU A 72 -4.59 -0.77 3.69
C LEU A 72 -5.87 -1.24 4.37
N GLN A 73 -6.94 -1.33 3.59
CA GLN A 73 -8.27 -1.71 4.05
C GLN A 73 -9.01 -2.52 2.99
N GLY A 74 -9.86 -3.45 3.41
CA GLY A 74 -10.62 -4.31 2.51
C GLY A 74 -11.02 -5.63 3.13
N ILE A 75 -11.00 -6.69 2.32
CA ILE A 75 -11.43 -8.04 2.70
C ILE A 75 -10.21 -8.96 2.78
N GLU A 76 -10.11 -9.70 3.88
CA GLU A 76 -9.17 -10.81 4.04
C GLU A 76 -9.86 -12.13 3.70
N LEU A 77 -9.32 -12.85 2.72
CA LEU A 77 -9.72 -14.19 2.34
C LEU A 77 -8.60 -15.17 2.73
N LYS A 78 -8.91 -16.47 2.78
CA LYS A 78 -8.00 -17.54 3.21
C LYS A 78 -6.55 -17.39 2.69
N ASP A 79 -6.40 -17.08 1.40
CA ASP A 79 -5.08 -17.02 0.72
C ASP A 79 -4.78 -15.66 0.06
N LYS A 80 -5.64 -14.64 0.24
CA LYS A 80 -5.47 -13.35 -0.44
C LYS A 80 -6.14 -12.19 0.28
N PHE A 81 -5.59 -10.99 0.05
CA PHE A 81 -6.21 -9.73 0.45
C PHE A 81 -6.81 -9.04 -0.78
N ILE A 82 -8.05 -8.55 -0.65
CA ILE A 82 -8.69 -7.67 -1.62
C ILE A 82 -8.82 -6.31 -0.94
N LEU A 83 -7.92 -5.40 -1.25
CA LEU A 83 -7.81 -4.08 -0.63
C LEU A 83 -8.42 -3.01 -1.53
N THR A 84 -8.91 -1.93 -0.94
CA THR A 84 -9.48 -0.79 -1.64
C THR A 84 -9.05 0.53 -1.01
N ASP A 85 -9.06 1.58 -1.83
CA ASP A 85 -8.87 2.97 -1.42
C ASP A 85 -7.64 3.21 -0.54
N PRO A 86 -6.44 2.79 -0.99
CA PRO A 86 -5.21 3.08 -0.25
C PRO A 86 -4.85 4.57 -0.34
N ALA A 87 -4.05 5.03 0.60
CA ALA A 87 -3.36 6.31 0.53
C ALA A 87 -1.92 6.12 0.05
N ILE A 88 -1.34 7.16 -0.56
CA ILE A 88 0.06 7.16 -1.00
C ILE A 88 0.75 8.35 -0.35
N HIS A 89 1.83 8.09 0.38
CA HIS A 89 2.79 9.13 0.74
C HIS A 89 3.93 9.09 -0.26
N CYS A 90 4.36 10.25 -0.74
CA CYS A 90 5.56 10.33 -1.58
C CYS A 90 6.35 11.60 -1.29
N THR A 91 7.58 11.66 -1.77
CA THR A 91 8.44 12.85 -1.57
C THR A 91 7.92 14.10 -2.29
N ASP A 92 7.03 13.93 -3.28
CA ASP A 92 6.34 15.04 -3.96
C ASP A 92 4.98 15.32 -3.29
N PHE A 93 4.94 16.35 -2.44
CA PHE A 93 3.77 16.69 -1.64
C PHE A 93 2.54 17.10 -2.47
N LEU A 94 2.71 17.47 -3.74
CA LEU A 94 1.61 17.90 -4.61
C LEU A 94 0.87 16.72 -5.26
N ARG A 95 1.41 15.50 -5.17
CA ARG A 95 0.80 14.29 -5.74
C ARG A 95 -0.11 13.58 -4.75
N PHE A 96 -1.01 12.76 -5.27
CA PHE A 96 -1.87 11.83 -4.52
C PHE A 96 -2.84 12.47 -3.51
N GLY A 97 -3.07 13.78 -3.63
CA GLY A 97 -4.11 14.49 -2.91
C GLY A 97 -3.86 14.59 -1.40
N ARG A 98 -4.93 14.90 -0.66
CA ARG A 98 -4.85 15.31 0.74
C ARG A 98 -4.42 14.21 1.72
N THR A 99 -4.39 12.96 1.28
CA THR A 99 -3.95 11.84 2.11
C THR A 99 -2.44 11.63 2.07
N ASN A 100 -1.72 12.30 1.14
CA ASN A 100 -0.27 12.36 1.08
C ASN A 100 0.26 13.29 2.19
N LEU A 101 0.93 12.71 3.18
CA LEU A 101 1.59 13.43 4.28
C LEU A 101 3.11 13.58 4.03
N GLY A 102 3.55 13.35 2.80
CA GLY A 102 4.94 13.54 2.39
C GLY A 102 5.92 12.60 3.09
N ILE A 103 7.16 13.08 3.21
CA ILE A 103 8.26 12.39 3.91
C ILE A 103 7.91 12.12 5.38
N GLU A 104 7.19 13.03 6.03
CA GLU A 104 6.75 12.81 7.41
C GLU A 104 5.80 11.62 7.53
N GLY A 105 4.88 11.47 6.58
CA GLY A 105 4.02 10.30 6.46
C GLY A 105 4.82 9.01 6.24
N ILE A 106 5.78 9.04 5.32
CA ILE A 106 6.69 7.91 5.06
C ILE A 106 7.40 7.49 6.35
N ASN A 107 8.07 8.44 7.01
CA ASN A 107 8.81 8.19 8.24
C ASN A 107 7.89 7.65 9.33
N ARG A 108 6.71 8.24 9.51
CA ARG A 108 5.76 7.80 10.52
C ARG A 108 5.32 6.36 10.30
N CYS A 109 4.95 6.00 9.07
CA CYS A 109 4.49 4.65 8.73
C CYS A 109 5.59 3.59 8.76
N LEU A 110 6.84 3.95 8.50
CA LEU A 110 7.96 2.99 8.54
C LEU A 110 8.59 2.85 9.93
N LEU A 111 8.60 3.93 10.73
CA LEU A 111 9.15 3.93 12.09
C LEU A 111 8.18 3.31 13.11
N THR A 112 6.87 3.21 12.80
CA THR A 112 5.88 2.57 13.69
C THR A 112 6.04 1.05 13.71
N LYS A 113 6.96 0.56 14.55
CA LYS A 113 7.08 -0.83 15.04
C LYS A 113 6.90 -1.94 13.99
N HIS A 114 7.31 -1.73 12.74
CA HIS A 114 7.53 -2.84 11.83
C HIS A 114 8.75 -3.63 12.33
N LYS A 115 8.54 -4.73 13.04
CA LYS A 115 9.58 -5.73 13.22
C LYS A 115 9.67 -6.46 11.89
N CYS A 116 10.68 -6.14 11.06
CA CYS A 116 11.04 -6.92 9.89
C CYS A 116 11.15 -8.40 10.32
N ASN A 117 10.09 -9.16 10.08
CA ASN A 117 10.17 -10.60 10.07
C ASN A 117 10.88 -10.90 8.75
N GLY A 118 12.14 -11.32 8.82
CA GLY A 118 13.10 -11.47 7.69
C GLY A 118 12.66 -12.31 6.48
N LYS A 119 11.37 -12.60 6.32
CA LYS A 119 10.71 -12.93 5.07
C LYS A 119 10.73 -11.70 4.14
N LYS A 120 11.86 -11.54 3.43
CA LYS A 120 11.84 -10.88 2.12
C LYS A 120 10.69 -11.49 1.32
N LEU A 121 9.81 -10.66 0.79
CA LEU A 121 8.59 -11.07 0.08
C LEU A 121 8.86 -11.82 -1.25
N GLY A 122 10.01 -12.49 -1.42
CA GLY A 122 10.30 -13.30 -2.61
C GLY A 122 10.19 -12.54 -3.93
N LEU A 123 10.26 -11.21 -3.90
CA LEU A 123 10.22 -10.36 -5.08
C LEU A 123 11.67 -10.23 -5.60
N PRO A 124 11.87 -10.41 -6.93
CA PRO A 124 13.20 -10.60 -7.50
C PRO A 124 14.10 -9.40 -7.19
N TYR A 125 15.29 -9.71 -6.69
CA TYR A 125 16.36 -8.75 -6.43
C TYR A 125 16.86 -8.21 -7.78
N LEU A 126 16.60 -6.94 -8.08
CA LEU A 126 17.34 -6.20 -9.10
C LEU A 126 18.46 -5.47 -8.35
N GLY A 127 19.70 -5.89 -8.64
CA GLY A 127 20.91 -5.46 -7.94
C GLY A 127 21.36 -4.04 -8.24
#